data_AF-A0A919MU81-F1
#
_entry.id   AF-A0A919MU81-F1
#
_cell.length_a   1.000
_cell.length_b   1.000
_cell.length_c   1.000
_cell.angle_alpha   90.00
_cell.angle_beta   90.00
_cell.angle_gamma   90.00
#
_symmetry.space_group_name_H-M   'P 1'
#
loop_
_entity.id
_entity.type
_entity.pdbx_description
1 polymer ?
#
loop_
_entity_poly.entity_id
_entity_poly.type
_entity_poly.pdbx_seq_one_letter_code
_entity_poly.pdbx_strand_id
1 'polypeptide(L)'
;MRLDWPDCENVRDLGGLPTRDGGRTRPGGLIRADGLHRLTPHGVASVRAANVGRFLDLRGFAECEREPSPFAADPAYHHVPLLDEVLTYEVQHDTYAPMLEHNRDRIAGAFHLLAVAPPDAAVVVHCVGGRDRTAGLVALALAIAGVEPEAIIDDYGLSPERDPISMRNTLAHVDERYGGAEAYLHEIGVAPADIEEVRRRLRS
;
A
#
# COMPACT_ATOMS: atom_id res chain seq x y z
N MET A 1 -8.80 8.61 6.81
CA MET A 1 -9.05 8.88 8.25
C MET A 1 -7.84 8.48 9.09
N ARG A 2 -7.23 9.39 9.86
CA ARG A 2 -6.11 9.03 10.75
C ARG A 2 -6.58 8.06 11.84
N LEU A 3 -5.76 7.06 12.15
CA LEU A 3 -6.03 6.10 13.22
C LEU A 3 -5.18 6.44 14.44
N ASP A 4 -5.69 6.14 15.62
CA ASP A 4 -4.94 6.29 16.87
C ASP A 4 -4.23 4.98 17.22
N TRP A 5 -3.08 4.76 16.57
CA TRP A 5 -2.15 3.69 16.90
C TRP A 5 -0.91 4.32 17.53
N PRO A 6 -0.81 4.34 18.88
CA PRO A 6 0.34 4.91 19.57
C PRO A 6 1.66 4.35 19.03
N ASP A 7 2.64 5.24 18.85
CA ASP A 7 3.98 4.92 18.33
C ASP A 7 4.00 4.40 16.88
N CYS A 8 2.89 4.55 16.15
CA CYS A 8 2.81 4.36 14.70
C CYS A 8 2.59 5.71 14.03
N GLU A 9 3.55 6.14 13.24
CA GLU A 9 3.43 7.35 12.46
C GLU A 9 2.78 7.07 11.10
N ASN A 10 2.30 8.12 10.43
CA ASN A 10 1.81 8.03 9.06
C ASN A 10 0.67 7.00 8.85
N VAL A 11 -0.02 6.60 9.92
CA VAL A 11 -1.13 5.64 9.88
C VAL A 11 -2.46 6.30 9.52
N ARG A 12 -3.17 5.70 8.57
CA ARG A 12 -4.54 6.08 8.23
C ARG A 12 -5.28 4.98 7.47
N ASP A 13 -6.57 4.91 7.76
CA ASP A 13 -7.55 4.23 6.93
C ASP A 13 -7.80 5.04 5.66
N LEU A 14 -7.76 4.38 4.51
CA LEU A 14 -7.97 4.96 3.19
C LEU A 14 -9.44 4.93 2.76
N GLY A 15 -10.36 4.62 3.68
CA GLY A 15 -11.79 4.81 3.50
C GLY A 15 -12.20 6.29 3.38
N GLY A 16 -13.24 6.53 2.58
CA GLY A 16 -13.86 7.83 2.35
C GLY A 16 -13.27 8.65 1.20
N LEU A 17 -12.28 8.15 0.47
CA LEU A 17 -11.69 8.82 -0.69
C LEU A 17 -12.68 8.82 -1.87
N PRO A 18 -12.86 9.94 -2.58
CA PRO A 18 -13.83 10.05 -3.67
C PRO A 18 -13.42 9.20 -4.87
N THR A 19 -14.39 8.51 -5.48
CA THR A 19 -14.21 7.78 -6.75
C THR A 19 -14.82 8.53 -7.91
N ARG A 20 -14.27 8.31 -9.12
CA ARG A 20 -14.67 8.99 -10.36
C ARG A 20 -16.15 8.80 -10.73
N ASP A 21 -16.79 7.75 -10.23
CA ASP A 21 -18.21 7.47 -10.44
C ASP A 21 -19.12 8.02 -9.32
N GLY A 22 -18.60 8.92 -8.49
CA GLY A 22 -19.35 9.60 -7.42
C GLY A 22 -19.46 8.81 -6.12
N GLY A 23 -18.86 7.61 -6.05
CA GLY A 23 -18.75 6.81 -4.84
C GLY A 23 -17.61 7.23 -3.92
N ARG A 24 -17.33 6.38 -2.92
CA ARG A 24 -16.21 6.52 -2.00
C ARG A 24 -15.59 5.17 -1.67
N THR A 25 -14.33 5.17 -1.24
CA THR A 25 -13.72 3.96 -0.69
C THR A 25 -14.34 3.56 0.66
N ARG A 26 -14.42 2.26 0.93
CA ARG A 26 -14.95 1.69 2.17
C ARG A 26 -13.96 1.88 3.34
N PRO A 27 -14.41 2.33 4.52
CA PRO A 27 -13.64 2.24 5.77
C PRO A 27 -13.21 0.80 6.09
N GLY A 28 -11.99 0.63 6.58
CA GLY A 28 -11.42 -0.68 6.89
C GLY A 28 -11.11 -1.52 5.65
N GLY A 29 -11.17 -0.97 4.44
CA GLY A 29 -10.76 -1.68 3.23
C GLY A 29 -9.23 -1.77 3.11
N LEU A 30 -8.53 -0.67 3.33
CA LEU A 30 -7.07 -0.60 3.26
C LEU A 30 -6.56 0.47 4.20
N ILE A 31 -5.60 0.08 5.03
CA ILE A 31 -4.89 0.95 5.95
C ILE A 31 -3.44 1.02 5.48
N ARG A 32 -2.89 2.23 5.46
CA ARG A 32 -1.45 2.43 5.33
C ARG A 32 -0.86 2.81 6.68
N ALA A 33 0.38 2.43 6.92
CA ALA A 33 1.11 2.73 8.14
C ALA A 33 2.62 2.82 7.89
N ASP A 34 3.35 3.41 8.84
CA ASP A 34 4.79 3.26 8.94
C ASP A 34 5.19 1.91 9.59
N GLY A 35 6.45 1.79 10.02
CA GLY A 35 7.00 0.57 10.56
C GLY A 35 6.37 0.14 11.87
N LEU A 36 5.53 -0.90 11.81
CA LEU A 36 4.87 -1.49 12.99
C LEU A 36 5.84 -2.07 14.05
N HIS A 37 7.12 -2.25 13.71
CA HIS A 37 8.18 -2.64 14.66
C HIS A 37 8.38 -1.62 15.80
N ARG A 38 7.88 -0.39 15.63
CA ARG A 38 7.96 0.70 16.62
C ARG A 38 6.84 0.66 17.66
N LEU A 39 5.79 -0.13 17.41
CA LEU A 39 4.62 -0.18 18.28
C LEU A 39 5.01 -0.64 19.68
N THR A 40 4.58 0.13 20.68
CA THR A 40 4.54 -0.33 22.06
C THR A 40 3.41 -1.35 22.26
N PRO A 41 3.33 -2.05 23.40
CA PRO A 41 2.20 -2.93 23.70
C PRO A 41 0.83 -2.25 23.58
N HIS A 42 0.75 -0.95 23.85
CA HIS A 42 -0.47 -0.15 23.66
C HIS A 42 -0.81 0.01 22.17
N GLY A 43 0.18 0.36 21.35
CA GLY A 43 0.02 0.42 19.90
C GLY A 43 -0.42 -0.92 19.30
N VAL A 44 0.19 -2.02 19.73
CA VAL A 44 -0.21 -3.38 19.31
C VAL A 44 -1.67 -3.68 19.68
N ALA A 45 -2.10 -3.29 20.88
CA ALA A 45 -3.50 -3.45 21.30
C ALA A 45 -4.46 -2.64 20.41
N SER A 46 -4.11 -1.40 20.04
CA SER A 46 -4.90 -0.58 19.11
C SER A 46 -5.02 -1.19 17.73
N VAL A 47 -3.93 -1.78 17.19
CA VAL A 47 -3.98 -2.50 15.92
C VAL A 47 -4.89 -3.73 16.00
N ARG A 48 -4.79 -4.52 17.07
CA ARG A 48 -5.65 -5.70 17.26
C ARG A 48 -7.13 -5.33 17.39
N ALA A 49 -7.44 -4.18 17.98
CA ALA A 49 -8.80 -3.65 18.06
C ALA A 49 -9.36 -3.17 16.70
N ALA A 50 -8.50 -2.91 15.71
CA ALA A 50 -8.89 -2.41 14.39
C ALA A 50 -9.34 -3.49 13.39
N ASN A 51 -9.57 -4.73 13.85
CA ASN A 51 -10.01 -5.86 13.01
C ASN A 51 -9.13 -6.05 11.76
N VAL A 52 -7.81 -6.09 11.96
CA VAL A 52 -6.85 -6.33 10.88
C VAL A 52 -6.78 -7.82 10.57
N GLY A 53 -7.08 -8.19 9.32
CA GLY A 53 -7.03 -9.56 8.82
C GLY A 53 -5.78 -9.86 8.00
N ARG A 54 -4.98 -8.85 7.66
CA ARG A 54 -3.71 -9.03 6.96
C ARG A 54 -2.73 -7.87 7.16
N PHE A 55 -1.45 -8.23 7.30
CA PHE A 55 -0.32 -7.29 7.25
C PHE A 55 0.56 -7.62 6.05
N LEU A 56 0.81 -6.62 5.20
CA LEU A 56 1.82 -6.67 4.14
C LEU A 56 3.00 -5.80 4.57
N ASP A 57 4.06 -6.46 5.03
CA ASP A 57 5.31 -5.81 5.42
C ASP A 57 6.23 -5.73 4.20
N LEU A 58 6.35 -4.53 3.63
CA LEU A 58 7.12 -4.30 2.40
C LEU A 58 8.62 -4.08 2.65
N ARG A 59 9.07 -4.21 3.90
CA ARG A 59 10.47 -4.05 4.29
C ARG A 59 11.34 -5.16 3.70
N GLY A 60 12.62 -4.88 3.48
CA GLY A 60 13.63 -5.86 3.12
C GLY A 60 13.89 -6.85 4.25
N PHE A 61 14.62 -7.92 3.95
CA PHE A 61 14.96 -8.95 4.95
C PHE A 61 15.82 -8.36 6.07
N ALA A 62 16.84 -7.58 5.74
CA ALA A 62 17.74 -7.00 6.74
C ALA A 62 17.03 -5.99 7.67
N GLU A 63 16.03 -5.27 7.16
CA GLU A 63 15.18 -4.39 7.97
C GLU A 63 14.31 -5.19 8.96
N CYS A 64 13.71 -6.30 8.52
CA CYS A 64 12.88 -7.17 9.37
C CYS A 64 13.71 -7.99 10.38
N GLU A 65 14.92 -8.42 10.04
CA GLU A 65 15.82 -9.12 10.96
C GLU A 65 16.30 -8.20 12.09
N ARG A 66 16.66 -6.96 11.75
CA ARG A 66 17.11 -5.96 12.73
C ARG A 66 15.98 -5.46 13.61
N GLU A 67 14.79 -5.26 13.04
CA GLU A 67 13.64 -4.68 13.71
C GLU A 67 12.38 -5.54 13.42
N PRO A 68 12.23 -6.69 14.09
CA PRO A 68 11.14 -7.60 13.82
C PRO A 68 9.77 -6.96 14.11
N SER A 69 8.79 -7.27 13.26
CA SER A 69 7.41 -6.86 13.50
C SER A 69 6.86 -7.57 14.75
N PRO A 70 6.09 -6.88 15.62
CA PRO A 70 5.37 -7.54 16.72
C PRO A 70 4.31 -8.54 16.21
N PHE A 71 3.99 -8.52 14.92
CA PHE A 71 3.07 -9.44 14.26
C PHE A 71 3.77 -10.55 13.46
N ALA A 72 5.10 -10.69 13.52
CA ALA A 72 5.84 -11.65 12.68
C ALA A 72 5.41 -13.12 12.86
N ALA A 73 4.84 -13.48 14.01
CA ALA A 73 4.29 -14.81 14.29
C ALA A 73 2.77 -14.92 14.07
N ASP A 74 2.12 -13.84 13.65
CA ASP A 74 0.67 -13.80 13.41
C ASP A 74 0.36 -14.44 12.03
N PRO A 75 -0.60 -15.37 11.92
CA PRO A 75 -0.97 -15.96 10.62
C PRO A 75 -1.43 -14.94 9.57
N ALA A 76 -1.87 -13.75 10.00
CA ALA A 76 -2.23 -12.64 9.12
C ALA A 76 -1.01 -11.90 8.55
N TYR A 77 0.20 -12.12 9.08
CA TYR A 77 1.41 -11.43 8.67
C TYR A 77 2.05 -12.07 7.45
N HIS A 78 2.30 -11.25 6.43
CA HIS A 78 3.05 -11.63 5.24
C HIS A 78 4.19 -10.65 5.04
N HIS A 79 5.42 -11.17 5.06
CA HIS A 79 6.60 -10.44 4.64
C HIS A 79 6.69 -10.48 3.10
N VAL A 80 6.58 -9.32 2.47
CA VAL A 80 6.52 -9.16 1.01
C VAL A 80 7.52 -8.07 0.62
N PRO A 81 8.83 -8.34 0.69
CA PRO A 81 9.85 -7.32 0.44
C PRO A 81 9.66 -6.75 -0.96
N LEU A 82 9.35 -5.46 -1.04
CA LEU A 82 9.04 -4.82 -2.33
C LEU A 82 10.31 -4.53 -3.14
N LEU A 83 11.44 -4.36 -2.47
CA LEU A 83 12.72 -4.03 -3.07
C LEU A 83 13.76 -5.09 -2.70
N ASP A 84 14.74 -5.29 -3.58
CA ASP A 84 15.99 -5.94 -3.23
C ASP A 84 16.83 -5.06 -2.29
N GLU A 85 17.69 -5.69 -1.49
CA GLU A 85 18.64 -4.98 -0.60
C GLU A 85 19.62 -4.09 -1.39
N VAL A 86 19.92 -4.51 -2.62
CA VAL A 86 20.74 -3.75 -3.57
C VAL A 86 19.88 -3.45 -4.79
N LEU A 87 19.60 -2.17 -5.02
CA LEU A 87 18.84 -1.73 -6.18
C LEU A 87 19.68 -1.84 -7.45
N THR A 88 19.09 -2.43 -8.48
CA THR A 88 19.71 -2.57 -9.81
C THR A 88 19.33 -1.44 -10.76
N TYR A 89 18.69 -0.39 -10.25
CA TYR A 89 18.18 0.74 -11.01
C TYR A 89 18.41 2.05 -10.27
N GLU A 90 18.46 3.15 -11.02
CA GLU A 90 18.61 4.48 -10.44
C GLU A 90 17.32 4.94 -9.77
N VAL A 91 17.46 5.41 -8.52
CA VAL A 91 16.35 5.99 -7.78
C VAL A 91 16.07 7.40 -8.29
N GLN A 92 14.88 7.58 -8.85
CA GLN A 92 14.33 8.89 -9.16
C GLN A 92 13.57 9.41 -7.93
N HIS A 93 13.74 10.69 -7.62
CA HIS A 93 13.16 11.28 -6.41
C HIS A 93 11.78 11.91 -6.67
N ASP A 94 11.52 12.26 -7.93
CA ASP A 94 10.29 12.88 -8.42
C ASP A 94 9.35 11.88 -9.08
N THR A 95 9.58 10.58 -8.96
CA THR A 95 8.64 9.52 -9.40
C THR A 95 9.03 8.16 -8.81
N TYR A 96 8.05 7.28 -8.66
CA TYR A 96 8.23 5.87 -8.32
C TYR A 96 8.22 4.95 -9.54
N ALA A 97 8.20 5.49 -10.76
CA ALA A 97 8.20 4.70 -11.99
C ALA A 97 9.31 3.62 -12.02
N PRO A 98 10.61 3.92 -11.75
CA PRO A 98 11.64 2.87 -11.71
C PRO A 98 11.33 1.76 -10.69
N MET A 99 10.76 2.09 -9.53
CA MET A 99 10.35 1.09 -8.55
C MET A 99 9.26 0.18 -9.10
N LEU A 100 8.25 0.72 -9.78
CA LEU A 100 7.21 -0.08 -10.41
C LEU A 100 7.81 -1.00 -11.50
N GLU A 101 8.64 -0.44 -12.38
CA GLU A 101 9.22 -1.15 -13.51
C GLU A 101 10.12 -2.34 -13.13
N HIS A 102 10.89 -2.21 -12.04
CA HIS A 102 11.89 -3.21 -11.67
C HIS A 102 11.41 -4.21 -10.62
N ASN A 103 10.22 -4.01 -10.04
CA ASN A 103 9.70 -4.87 -8.96
C ASN A 103 8.34 -5.50 -9.30
N ARG A 104 8.10 -5.74 -10.61
CA ARG A 104 6.84 -6.26 -11.18
C ARG A 104 6.31 -7.51 -10.46
N ASP A 105 7.14 -8.54 -10.33
CA ASP A 105 6.71 -9.81 -9.70
C ASP A 105 6.33 -9.64 -8.22
N ARG A 106 7.04 -8.76 -7.50
CA ARG A 106 6.78 -8.45 -6.09
C ARG A 106 5.47 -7.68 -5.93
N ILE A 107 5.21 -6.74 -6.83
CA ILE A 107 3.94 -6.00 -6.88
C ILE A 107 2.80 -6.97 -7.18
N ALA A 108 2.97 -7.88 -8.15
CA ALA A 108 1.96 -8.87 -8.48
C ALA A 108 1.65 -9.80 -7.30
N GLY A 109 2.68 -10.29 -6.60
CA GLY A 109 2.50 -11.08 -5.37
C GLY A 109 1.82 -10.30 -4.24
N ALA A 110 2.14 -9.01 -4.07
CA ALA A 110 1.47 -8.15 -3.10
C ALA A 110 -0.01 -7.94 -3.45
N PHE A 111 -0.36 -7.79 -4.73
CA PHE A 111 -1.75 -7.68 -5.19
C PHE A 111 -2.53 -8.97 -4.98
N HIS A 112 -1.91 -10.13 -5.20
CA HIS A 112 -2.52 -11.41 -4.86
C HIS A 112 -2.84 -11.51 -3.36
N LEU A 113 -1.90 -11.09 -2.51
CA LEU A 113 -2.10 -11.05 -1.06
C LEU A 113 -3.11 -9.99 -0.61
N LEU A 114 -3.26 -8.89 -1.35
CA LEU A 114 -4.40 -8.01 -1.17
C LEU A 114 -5.68 -8.77 -1.51
N ALA A 115 -5.82 -9.35 -2.71
CA ALA A 115 -7.04 -10.05 -3.11
C ALA A 115 -7.48 -11.12 -2.08
N VAL A 116 -6.62 -12.08 -1.73
CA VAL A 116 -7.01 -13.25 -0.92
C VAL A 116 -7.12 -12.98 0.59
N ALA A 117 -7.19 -11.71 1.01
CA ALA A 117 -7.37 -11.37 2.43
C ALA A 117 -8.83 -11.49 2.87
N PRO A 118 -9.10 -11.74 4.17
CA PRO A 118 -10.47 -11.87 4.66
C PRO A 118 -11.32 -10.63 4.26
N PRO A 119 -12.53 -10.82 3.69
CA PRO A 119 -13.29 -9.73 3.07
C PRO A 119 -13.80 -8.66 4.06
N ASP A 120 -14.02 -9.06 5.31
CA ASP A 120 -14.57 -8.22 6.39
C ASP A 120 -13.50 -7.74 7.38
N ALA A 121 -12.23 -7.76 6.98
CA ALA A 121 -11.11 -7.33 7.82
C ALA A 121 -10.18 -6.38 7.06
N ALA A 122 -9.58 -5.47 7.80
CA ALA A 122 -8.66 -4.50 7.22
C ALA A 122 -7.36 -5.15 6.78
N VAL A 123 -6.78 -4.59 5.72
CA VAL A 123 -5.41 -4.91 5.33
C VAL A 123 -4.51 -3.73 5.59
N VAL A 124 -3.40 -3.98 6.27
CA VAL A 124 -2.38 -2.99 6.57
C VAL A 124 -1.23 -3.19 5.61
N VAL A 125 -0.92 -2.17 4.81
CA VAL A 125 0.29 -2.13 3.98
C VAL A 125 1.26 -1.15 4.62
N HIS A 126 2.48 -1.59 4.90
CA HIS A 126 3.48 -0.74 5.53
C HIS A 126 4.90 -1.02 5.03
N CYS A 127 5.80 -0.08 5.30
CA CYS A 127 7.25 -0.27 5.18
C CYS A 127 7.91 0.36 6.41
N VAL A 128 9.12 0.91 6.32
CA VAL A 128 9.73 1.62 7.47
C VAL A 128 9.05 2.97 7.75
N GLY A 129 8.94 3.83 6.75
CA GLY A 129 8.28 5.14 6.91
C GLY A 129 6.82 5.16 6.46
N GLY A 130 6.37 4.08 5.82
CA GLY A 130 5.06 4.05 5.18
C GLY A 130 4.97 5.03 4.01
N ARG A 131 6.09 5.45 3.40
CA ARG A 131 6.16 6.50 2.37
C ARG A 131 6.32 5.89 0.99
N ASP A 132 7.52 5.43 0.64
CA ASP A 132 7.86 5.13 -0.76
C ASP A 132 7.25 3.82 -1.26
N ARG A 133 7.71 2.70 -0.69
CA ARG A 133 7.23 1.35 -1.04
C ARG A 133 5.71 1.21 -0.84
N THR A 134 5.22 1.76 0.27
CA THR A 134 3.80 1.76 0.61
C THR A 134 2.99 2.61 -0.36
N ALA A 135 3.45 3.82 -0.72
CA ALA A 135 2.70 4.69 -1.62
C ALA A 135 2.56 4.10 -3.02
N GLY A 136 3.59 3.47 -3.58
CA GLY A 136 3.50 2.83 -4.89
C GLY A 136 2.40 1.76 -4.95
N LEU A 137 2.37 0.85 -3.98
CA LEU A 137 1.36 -0.20 -3.92
C LEU A 137 -0.05 0.36 -3.64
N VAL A 138 -0.16 1.30 -2.69
CA VAL A 138 -1.42 1.96 -2.33
C VAL A 138 -2.00 2.73 -3.51
N ALA A 139 -1.18 3.48 -4.24
CA ALA A 139 -1.64 4.28 -5.38
C ALA A 139 -2.24 3.40 -6.48
N LEU A 140 -1.60 2.28 -6.80
CA LEU A 140 -2.13 1.31 -7.77
C LEU A 140 -3.48 0.73 -7.30
N ALA A 141 -3.59 0.35 -6.02
CA ALA A 141 -4.81 -0.22 -5.45
C ALA A 141 -5.98 0.80 -5.47
N LEU A 142 -5.71 2.06 -5.08
CA LEU A 142 -6.71 3.14 -5.13
C LEU A 142 -7.10 3.47 -6.58
N ALA A 143 -6.14 3.48 -7.51
CA ALA A 143 -6.41 3.75 -8.92
C ALA A 143 -7.35 2.70 -9.54
N ILE A 144 -7.16 1.40 -9.28
CA ILE A 144 -8.09 0.36 -9.78
C ILE A 144 -9.45 0.35 -9.07
N ALA A 145 -9.51 0.88 -7.84
CA ALA A 145 -10.77 1.18 -7.16
C ALA A 145 -11.47 2.43 -7.71
N GLY A 146 -10.88 3.10 -8.71
CA GLY A 146 -11.46 4.26 -9.37
C GLY A 146 -11.39 5.54 -8.55
N VAL A 147 -10.51 5.61 -7.54
CA VAL A 147 -10.28 6.84 -6.76
C VAL A 147 -9.76 7.94 -7.68
N GLU A 148 -10.21 9.17 -7.46
CA GLU A 148 -9.76 10.32 -8.24
C GLU A 148 -8.24 10.53 -8.09
N PRO A 149 -7.50 10.80 -9.19
CA PRO A 149 -6.04 10.95 -9.12
C PRO A 149 -5.59 12.01 -8.11
N GLU A 150 -6.27 13.15 -8.04
CA GLU A 150 -5.95 14.19 -7.06
C GLU A 150 -6.16 13.71 -5.63
N ALA A 151 -7.18 12.89 -5.35
CA ALA A 151 -7.37 12.32 -4.02
C ALA A 151 -6.26 11.32 -3.64
N ILE A 152 -5.70 10.58 -4.61
CA ILE A 152 -4.53 9.71 -4.39
C ILE A 152 -3.29 10.55 -4.08
N ILE A 153 -3.08 11.63 -4.84
CA ILE A 153 -1.96 12.55 -4.68
C ILE A 153 -2.04 13.28 -3.34
N ASP A 154 -3.23 13.75 -2.96
CA ASP A 154 -3.50 14.42 -1.70
C ASP A 154 -3.29 13.49 -0.51
N ASP A 155 -3.80 12.25 -0.56
CA ASP A 155 -3.51 11.24 0.48
C ASP A 155 -2.00 11.05 0.63
N TYR A 156 -1.30 10.86 -0.50
CA TYR A 156 0.14 10.68 -0.49
C TYR A 156 0.86 11.89 0.13
N GLY A 157 0.44 13.11 -0.20
CA GLY A 157 0.98 14.37 0.32
C GLY A 157 0.82 14.56 1.83
N LEU A 158 -0.06 13.81 2.50
CA LEU A 158 -0.14 13.78 3.97
C LEU A 158 1.08 13.10 4.63
N SER A 159 1.90 12.39 3.86
CA SER A 159 3.08 11.69 4.36
C SER A 159 4.24 12.67 4.61
N PRO A 160 4.99 12.54 5.73
CA PRO A 160 6.02 13.51 6.07
C PRO A 160 7.19 13.50 5.08
N GLU A 161 7.69 14.69 4.75
CA GLU A 161 8.88 14.92 3.91
C GLU A 161 8.74 14.37 2.48
N ARG A 162 7.52 14.37 1.92
CA ARG A 162 7.26 13.94 0.54
C ARG A 162 6.60 15.04 -0.27
N ASP A 163 7.15 15.28 -1.46
CA ASP A 163 6.56 16.19 -2.43
C ASP A 163 5.49 15.43 -3.25
N PRO A 164 4.22 15.89 -3.27
CA PRO A 164 3.16 15.28 -4.07
C PRO A 164 3.49 15.11 -5.56
N ILE A 165 4.45 15.87 -6.10
CA ILE A 165 4.92 15.72 -7.49
C ILE A 165 5.37 14.29 -7.79
N SER A 166 5.99 13.60 -6.82
CA SER A 166 6.46 12.23 -7.02
C SER A 166 5.31 11.28 -7.35
N MET A 167 4.17 11.42 -6.66
CA MET A 167 2.99 10.62 -6.94
C MET A 167 2.31 11.03 -8.24
N ARG A 168 2.23 12.34 -8.51
CA ARG A 168 1.67 12.86 -9.77
C ARG A 168 2.40 12.28 -10.99
N ASN A 169 3.73 12.33 -10.99
CA ASN A 169 4.56 11.80 -12.06
C ASN A 169 4.47 10.27 -12.15
N THR A 170 4.29 9.57 -11.03
CA THR A 170 4.10 8.12 -11.01
C THR A 170 2.79 7.73 -11.70
N LEU A 171 1.68 8.39 -11.34
CA LEU A 171 0.38 8.13 -11.96
C LEU A 171 0.39 8.51 -13.45
N ALA A 172 1.01 9.63 -13.82
CA ALA A 172 1.20 10.02 -15.21
C ALA A 172 1.98 8.98 -16.01
N HIS A 173 3.11 8.48 -15.48
CA HIS A 173 3.87 7.40 -16.12
C HIS A 173 3.03 6.15 -16.34
N VAL A 174 2.24 5.73 -15.35
CA VAL A 174 1.38 4.55 -15.46
C VAL A 174 0.28 4.75 -16.51
N ASP A 175 -0.36 5.92 -16.53
CA ASP A 175 -1.39 6.26 -17.51
C ASP A 175 -0.81 6.36 -18.94
N GLU A 176 0.30 7.08 -19.12
CA GLU A 176 0.92 7.32 -20.43
C GLU A 176 1.53 6.06 -21.04
N ARG A 177 2.16 5.22 -20.22
CA ARG A 177 2.87 4.02 -20.70
C ARG A 177 1.97 2.80 -20.87
N TYR A 178 1.00 2.62 -19.97
CA TYR A 178 0.18 1.41 -19.93
C TYR A 178 -1.29 1.66 -20.25
N GLY A 179 -1.76 2.91 -20.27
CA GLY A 179 -3.18 3.22 -20.34
C GLY A 179 -3.89 3.12 -18.99
N GLY A 180 -3.13 3.07 -17.88
CA GLY A 180 -3.63 3.12 -16.51
C GLY A 180 -3.24 1.94 -15.64
N ALA A 181 -3.57 2.06 -14.35
CA ALA A 181 -3.14 1.10 -13.32
C ALA A 181 -3.63 -0.33 -13.58
N GLU A 182 -4.86 -0.52 -14.06
CA GLU A 182 -5.40 -1.85 -14.36
C GLU A 182 -4.64 -2.53 -15.51
N ALA A 183 -4.32 -1.78 -16.57
CA ALA A 183 -3.54 -2.29 -17.69
C ALA A 183 -2.10 -2.62 -17.27
N TYR A 184 -1.47 -1.77 -16.44
CA TYR A 184 -0.18 -2.07 -15.83
C TYR A 184 -0.22 -3.35 -15.00
N LEU A 185 -1.24 -3.52 -14.14
CA LEU A 185 -1.38 -4.71 -13.30
C LEU A 185 -1.58 -5.99 -14.13
N HIS A 186 -2.33 -5.92 -15.21
CA HIS A 186 -2.42 -7.02 -16.17
C HIS A 186 -1.07 -7.34 -16.83
N GLU A 187 -0.32 -6.32 -17.25
CA GLU A 187 0.99 -6.52 -17.89
C GLU A 187 1.98 -7.22 -16.96
N ILE A 188 1.99 -6.88 -15.66
CA ILE A 188 2.87 -7.52 -14.68
C ILE A 188 2.34 -8.86 -14.16
N GLY A 189 1.24 -9.37 -14.72
CA GLY A 189 0.71 -10.72 -14.43
C GLY A 189 -0.26 -10.82 -13.26
N VAL A 190 -0.86 -9.71 -12.79
CA VAL A 190 -1.96 -9.79 -11.80
C VAL A 190 -3.20 -10.40 -12.44
N ALA A 191 -3.75 -11.42 -11.81
CA ALA A 191 -4.96 -12.09 -12.29
C ALA A 191 -6.16 -11.12 -12.31
N PRO A 192 -7.03 -11.16 -13.34
CA PRO A 192 -8.24 -10.33 -13.37
C PRO A 192 -9.14 -10.51 -12.14
N ALA A 193 -9.21 -11.73 -11.60
CA ALA A 193 -9.95 -12.03 -10.38
C ALA A 193 -9.37 -11.31 -9.15
N ASP A 194 -8.04 -11.18 -9.08
CA ASP A 194 -7.38 -10.49 -7.97
C ASP A 194 -7.63 -8.98 -8.03
N ILE A 195 -7.58 -8.38 -9.23
CA ILE A 195 -7.93 -6.96 -9.45
C ILE A 195 -9.37 -6.69 -8.99
N GLU A 196 -10.32 -7.54 -9.38
CA GLU A 196 -11.72 -7.40 -9.00
C GLU A 196 -11.95 -7.57 -7.49
N GLU A 197 -11.23 -8.48 -6.84
CA GLU A 197 -11.29 -8.67 -5.38
C GLU A 197 -10.76 -7.43 -4.63
N VAL A 198 -9.62 -6.88 -5.07
CA VAL A 198 -9.07 -5.65 -4.50
C VAL A 198 -10.04 -4.49 -4.67
N ARG A 199 -10.65 -4.34 -5.86
CA ARG A 199 -11.69 -3.35 -6.13
C ARG A 199 -12.87 -3.52 -5.17
N ARG A 200 -13.37 -4.74 -4.99
CA ARG A 200 -14.50 -5.02 -4.09
C ARG A 200 -14.18 -4.68 -2.65
N ARG A 201 -13.00 -5.05 -2.15
CA ARG A 201 -12.56 -4.70 -0.80
C ARG A 201 -12.60 -3.20 -0.54
N LEU A 202 -12.17 -2.42 -1.52
CA LEU A 202 -12.01 -0.98 -1.40
C LEU A 202 -13.30 -0.20 -1.62
N ARG A 203 -14.34 -0.77 -2.23
CA ARG A 203 -15.52 0.00 -2.70
C ARG A 203 -16.85 -0.39 -2.06
N SER A 204 -16.95 -1.52 -1.37
CA SER A 204 -18.23 -2.03 -0.82
C SER A 204 -18.90 -1.08 0.16
#